data_AF-A0A6T7JTR6-F1
#
_entry.id   AF-A0A6T7JTR6-F1
#
_cell.length_a   1.000
_cell.length_b   1.000
_cell.length_c   1.000
_cell.angle_alpha   90.00
_cell.angle_beta   90.00
_cell.angle_gamma   90.00
#
_symmetry.space_group_name_H-M   'P 1'
#
loop_
_entity.id
_entity.type
_entity.pdbx_description
1 polymer ?
#
loop_
_entity_poly.entity_id
_entity_poly.type
_entity_poly.pdbx_seq_one_letter_code
_entity_poly.pdbx_strand_id
1 'polypeptide(L)'
;MPKTGWKYTKKTPDKGTTNMIHRSKASSKLGRKPTHAGMRSSETINRLKMYNNGKAVRNKEGTLVGGQFMMKDRAGDREITAATGRIEPDRRWFGNTRVVDPTSLDKFREEMTDKVSDPYSVVLKRKQLPMGLL
;
A
#
# COMPACT_ATOMS: atom_id res chain seq x y z
N MET A 1 -22.46 -23.98 -11.22
CA MET A 1 -22.16 -23.19 -10.00
C MET A 1 -20.73 -23.49 -9.54
N PRO A 2 -19.74 -22.61 -9.75
CA PRO A 2 -18.38 -22.90 -9.30
C PRO A 2 -18.26 -22.64 -7.78
N LYS A 3 -17.99 -23.71 -7.04
CA LYS A 3 -17.72 -23.70 -5.60
C LYS A 3 -16.34 -23.08 -5.34
N THR A 4 -16.24 -21.76 -5.23
CA THR A 4 -15.07 -21.07 -4.63
C THR A 4 -15.23 -21.09 -3.11
N GLY A 5 -15.05 -22.26 -2.51
CA GLY A 5 -15.22 -22.45 -1.08
C GLY A 5 -13.87 -22.52 -0.38
N TRP A 6 -13.48 -21.45 0.29
CA TRP A 6 -12.57 -21.56 1.43
C TRP A 6 -13.23 -22.50 2.45
N LYS A 7 -12.70 -23.70 2.62
CA LYS A 7 -13.12 -24.59 3.72
C LYS A 7 -12.39 -24.15 4.97
N TYR A 8 -13.03 -23.31 5.79
CA TYR A 8 -12.54 -23.01 7.14
C TYR A 8 -13.00 -24.13 8.07
N THR A 9 -12.13 -25.12 8.29
CA THR A 9 -12.24 -26.07 9.40
C THR A 9 -11.50 -25.48 10.60
N LYS A 10 -11.94 -25.79 11.83
CA LYS A 10 -11.34 -25.31 13.10
C LYS A 10 -9.89 -25.78 13.36
N LYS A 11 -9.19 -26.32 12.36
CA LYS A 11 -7.81 -26.80 12.47
C LYS A 11 -6.91 -25.92 11.60
N THR A 12 -5.79 -25.47 12.16
CA THR A 12 -4.68 -24.90 11.40
C THR A 12 -4.30 -25.87 10.28
N PRO A 13 -4.10 -25.38 9.03
CA PRO A 13 -3.68 -26.25 7.94
C PRO A 13 -2.35 -26.92 8.30
N ASP A 14 -2.22 -28.19 7.95
CA ASP A 14 -1.03 -28.98 8.22
C ASP A 14 0.21 -28.32 7.60
N LYS A 15 1.34 -28.33 8.32
CA LYS A 15 2.56 -27.54 8.02
C LYS A 15 3.16 -27.84 6.64
N GLY A 16 2.73 -28.90 5.96
CA GLY A 16 3.15 -29.26 4.60
C GLY A 16 2.28 -28.69 3.46
N THR A 17 1.18 -27.99 3.75
CA THR A 17 0.27 -27.47 2.71
C THR A 17 0.53 -25.99 2.41
N THR A 18 1.64 -25.72 1.71
CA THR A 18 1.93 -24.38 1.20
C THR A 18 0.86 -23.95 0.20
N ASN A 19 0.08 -22.91 0.56
CA ASN A 19 -0.73 -22.07 -0.32
C ASN A 19 -1.26 -22.77 -1.59
N MET A 20 -2.31 -23.57 -1.44
CA MET A 20 -3.07 -24.13 -2.56
C MET A 20 -3.88 -23.00 -3.23
N ILE A 21 -3.22 -22.10 -3.97
CA ILE A 21 -3.90 -21.29 -4.98
C ILE A 21 -4.50 -22.30 -5.95
N HIS A 22 -5.81 -22.53 -5.88
CA HIS A 22 -6.51 -23.44 -6.76
C HIS A 22 -6.04 -23.23 -8.21
N ARG A 23 -5.56 -24.31 -8.85
CA ARG A 23 -5.15 -24.30 -10.26
C ARG A 23 -6.36 -23.99 -11.13
N SER A 24 -6.61 -22.70 -11.36
CA SER A 24 -7.69 -22.20 -12.19
C SER A 24 -7.14 -21.46 -13.41
N LYS A 25 -7.82 -21.58 -14.54
CA LYS A 25 -7.56 -20.81 -15.76
C LYS A 25 -8.24 -19.42 -15.72
N ALA A 26 -8.69 -18.96 -14.55
CA ALA A 26 -9.38 -17.68 -14.40
C ALA A 26 -8.46 -16.50 -14.70
N SER A 27 -9.03 -15.43 -15.27
CA SER A 27 -8.33 -14.18 -15.58
C SER A 27 -7.97 -13.35 -14.33
N SER A 28 -8.44 -13.75 -13.15
CA SER A 28 -8.17 -13.11 -11.85
C SER A 28 -6.99 -13.73 -11.09
N LYS A 29 -6.32 -14.75 -11.65
CA LYS A 29 -5.20 -15.44 -11.01
C LYS A 29 -3.89 -14.66 -11.19
N LEU A 30 -3.17 -14.41 -10.08
CA LEU A 30 -1.86 -13.79 -10.10
C LEU A 30 -0.78 -14.77 -10.60
N GLY A 31 0.24 -14.28 -11.33
CA GLY A 31 1.39 -15.08 -11.76
C GLY A 31 1.09 -16.10 -12.86
N ARG A 32 0.03 -15.90 -13.66
CA ARG A 32 -0.25 -16.74 -14.83
C ARG A 32 0.65 -16.31 -16.00
N LYS A 33 1.35 -17.27 -16.62
CA LYS A 33 2.06 -17.02 -17.88
C LYS A 33 1.04 -16.63 -18.96
N PRO A 34 1.20 -15.48 -19.64
CA PRO A 34 0.30 -15.08 -20.70
C PRO A 34 0.43 -16.05 -21.88
N THR A 35 -0.69 -16.64 -22.33
CA THR A 35 -0.70 -17.60 -23.46
C THR A 35 -1.33 -17.03 -24.72
N HIS A 36 -2.05 -15.90 -24.63
CA HIS A 36 -2.75 -15.24 -25.74
C HIS A 36 -2.74 -13.72 -25.55
N ALA A 37 -2.88 -12.97 -26.64
CA ALA A 37 -3.07 -11.52 -26.61
C ALA A 37 -4.35 -11.16 -25.85
N GLY A 38 -4.32 -10.10 -25.03
CA GLY A 38 -5.47 -9.64 -24.23
C GLY A 38 -5.58 -10.25 -22.83
N MET A 39 -4.62 -11.05 -22.38
CA MET A 39 -4.55 -11.44 -20.97
C MET A 39 -4.19 -10.25 -20.07
N ARG A 40 -4.84 -10.18 -18.91
CA ARG A 40 -4.52 -9.17 -17.88
C ARG A 40 -3.14 -9.46 -17.27
N SER A 41 -2.34 -8.41 -17.10
CA SER A 41 -1.08 -8.47 -16.36
C SER A 41 -1.31 -8.67 -14.85
N SER A 42 -0.28 -9.10 -14.12
CA SER A 42 -0.32 -9.22 -12.66
C SER A 42 -0.73 -7.92 -11.97
N GLU A 43 -0.22 -6.79 -12.45
CA GLU A 43 -0.47 -5.44 -11.93
C GLU A 43 -1.94 -5.08 -12.14
N THR A 44 -2.46 -5.37 -13.34
CA THR A 44 -3.88 -5.15 -13.66
C THR A 44 -4.79 -5.98 -12.77
N ILE A 45 -4.43 -7.24 -12.52
CA ILE A 45 -5.21 -8.12 -11.64
C ILE A 45 -5.19 -7.62 -10.19
N ASN A 46 -4.03 -7.19 -9.68
CA ASN A 46 -3.92 -6.61 -8.34
C ASN A 46 -4.75 -5.32 -8.19
N ARG A 47 -4.69 -4.42 -9.17
CA ARG A 47 -5.51 -3.21 -9.21
C ARG A 47 -7.01 -3.54 -9.20
N LEU A 48 -7.45 -4.49 -10.02
CA LEU A 48 -8.87 -4.89 -10.06
C LEU A 48 -9.33 -5.56 -8.76
N LYS A 49 -8.45 -6.35 -8.13
CA LYS A 49 -8.73 -6.93 -6.80
C LYS A 49 -8.91 -5.84 -5.74
N MET A 50 -8.18 -4.72 -5.82
CA MET A 50 -8.35 -3.59 -4.90
C MET A 50 -9.80 -3.08 -4.86
N TYR A 51 -10.42 -2.88 -6.02
CA TYR A 51 -11.81 -2.38 -6.09
C TYR A 51 -12.84 -3.38 -5.56
N ASN A 52 -12.57 -4.68 -5.70
CA ASN A 52 -13.52 -5.74 -5.31
C ASN A 52 -13.36 -6.19 -3.85
N ASN A 53 -12.18 -6.00 -3.23
CA ASN A 53 -11.82 -6.59 -1.94
C ASN A 53 -12.13 -5.71 -0.70
N GLY A 54 -12.92 -4.65 -0.85
CA GLY A 54 -13.28 -3.75 0.26
C GLY A 54 -14.25 -4.34 1.31
N LYS A 55 -14.75 -5.56 1.09
CA LYS A 55 -15.77 -6.19 1.95
C LYS A 55 -15.13 -7.12 2.97
N ALA A 56 -15.71 -7.10 4.18
CA ALA A 56 -15.46 -8.08 5.22
C ALA A 56 -15.83 -9.51 4.76
N VAL A 57 -14.92 -10.46 4.96
CA VAL A 57 -15.17 -11.89 4.80
C VAL A 57 -15.63 -12.45 6.14
N ARG A 58 -16.82 -13.04 6.16
CA ARG A 58 -17.45 -13.58 7.38
C ARG A 58 -17.61 -15.09 7.31
N ASN A 59 -17.60 -15.75 8.47
CA ASN A 59 -17.99 -17.16 8.57
C ASN A 59 -19.52 -17.31 8.51
N LYS A 60 -20.01 -18.56 8.50
CA LYS A 60 -21.45 -18.86 8.49
C LYS A 60 -22.19 -18.33 9.73
N GLU A 61 -21.49 -18.18 10.85
CA GLU A 61 -22.01 -17.65 12.12
C GLU A 61 -22.04 -16.11 12.14
N GLY A 62 -21.53 -15.45 11.09
CA GLY A 62 -21.51 -13.99 10.96
C GLY A 62 -20.28 -13.29 11.57
N THR A 63 -19.33 -14.02 12.15
CA THR A 63 -18.10 -13.44 12.70
C THR A 63 -17.13 -13.06 11.58
N LEU A 64 -16.39 -11.96 11.78
CA LEU A 64 -15.39 -11.47 10.83
C LEU A 64 -14.15 -12.35 10.86
N VAL A 65 -13.88 -13.04 9.75
CA VAL A 65 -12.70 -13.91 9.61
C VAL A 65 -11.56 -13.18 8.89
N GLY A 66 -11.89 -12.16 8.09
CA GLY A 66 -10.88 -11.34 7.43
C GLY A 66 -11.44 -10.36 6.41
N GLY A 67 -10.58 -9.98 5.48
CA GLY A 67 -10.82 -8.92 4.50
C GLY A 67 -9.53 -8.11 4.37
N GLN A 68 -9.18 -7.72 3.14
CA GLN A 68 -7.88 -7.09 2.86
C GLN A 68 -7.59 -5.86 3.73
N PHE A 69 -8.65 -5.14 4.13
CA PHE A 69 -8.57 -3.92 4.93
C PHE A 69 -9.26 -4.03 6.30
N MET A 70 -9.76 -5.22 6.66
CA MET A 70 -10.61 -5.42 7.84
C MET A 70 -9.94 -6.28 8.91
N MET A 71 -8.60 -6.37 8.90
CA MET A 71 -7.88 -7.10 9.92
C MET A 71 -7.78 -6.23 11.19
N LYS A 72 -8.47 -6.65 12.25
CA LYS A 72 -8.52 -5.94 13.53
C LYS A 72 -7.19 -5.99 14.28
N ASP A 73 -6.58 -7.17 14.29
CA ASP A 73 -5.43 -7.46 15.16
C ASP A 73 -4.14 -7.71 14.35
N ARG A 74 -4.08 -7.27 13.08
CA ARG A 74 -2.95 -7.56 12.18
C ARG A 74 -2.62 -6.37 11.28
N ALA A 75 -1.34 -5.98 11.25
CA ALA A 75 -0.78 -5.02 10.30
C ALA A 75 0.02 -5.79 9.23
N GLY A 76 -0.57 -5.95 8.04
CA GLY A 76 -0.01 -6.83 7.01
C GLY A 76 -0.08 -8.31 7.44
N ASP A 77 1.05 -9.01 7.44
CA ASP A 77 1.13 -10.43 7.86
C ASP A 77 1.41 -10.62 9.36
N ARG A 78 1.61 -9.55 10.13
CA ARG A 78 2.03 -9.62 11.55
C ARG A 78 0.94 -9.17 12.51
N GLU A 79 0.74 -9.94 13.58
CA GLU A 79 -0.20 -9.61 14.66
C GLU A 79 0.23 -8.31 15.37
N ILE A 80 -0.71 -7.40 15.58
CA ILE A 80 -0.49 -6.13 16.28
C ILE A 80 -0.47 -6.45 17.78
N THR A 81 0.73 -6.58 18.33
CA THR A 81 0.93 -6.71 19.77
C THR A 81 1.47 -5.39 20.33
N ALA A 82 1.47 -5.22 21.66
CA ALA A 82 2.06 -4.05 22.32
C ALA A 82 3.56 -3.86 21.99
N ALA A 83 4.24 -4.91 21.53
CA ALA A 83 5.62 -4.84 21.04
C ALA A 83 5.74 -4.24 19.63
N THR A 84 4.71 -4.36 18.78
CA THR A 84 4.71 -3.87 17.40
C THR A 84 4.60 -2.34 17.31
N GLY A 85 4.10 -1.67 18.35
CA GLY A 85 3.91 -0.21 18.37
C GLY A 85 5.07 0.59 18.97
N ARG A 86 6.13 -0.08 19.46
CA ARG A 86 7.29 0.61 20.04
C ARG A 86 8.27 0.99 18.93
N ILE A 87 8.87 2.16 19.08
CA ILE A 87 9.88 2.63 18.15
C ILE A 87 11.25 2.61 18.86
N GLU A 88 12.27 2.15 18.14
CA GLU A 88 13.62 2.03 18.66
C GLU A 88 14.23 3.41 18.95
N PRO A 89 14.94 3.59 20.08
CA PRO A 89 15.65 4.83 20.34
C PRO A 89 16.83 4.98 19.37
N ASP A 90 16.85 6.06 18.58
CA ASP A 90 17.95 6.39 17.68
C ASP A 90 18.33 7.88 17.82
N ARG A 91 19.63 8.16 17.90
CA ARG A 91 20.19 9.52 17.99
C ARG A 91 19.85 10.36 16.78
N ARG A 92 19.66 9.73 15.61
CA ARG A 92 19.32 10.41 14.34
C ARG A 92 18.00 11.15 14.39
N TRP A 93 17.13 10.82 15.34
CA TRP A 93 15.82 11.45 15.52
C TRP A 93 15.90 12.90 15.94
N PHE A 94 16.97 13.24 16.65
CA PHE A 94 17.18 14.57 17.22
C PHE A 94 18.12 15.44 16.37
N GLY A 95 18.61 14.91 15.24
CA GLY A 95 19.42 15.66 14.29
C GLY A 95 18.56 16.48 13.32
N ASN A 96 19.10 17.60 12.85
CA ASN A 96 18.44 18.43 11.86
C ASN A 96 18.33 17.66 10.52
N THR A 97 17.11 17.48 9.98
CA THR A 97 16.87 16.65 8.79
C THR A 97 16.70 17.43 7.48
N ARG A 98 16.29 18.70 7.54
CA ARG A 98 16.13 19.58 6.37
C ARG A 98 16.80 20.91 6.68
N VAL A 99 18.03 21.07 6.22
CA VAL A 99 18.83 22.29 6.38
C VAL A 99 19.09 22.87 4.99
N VAL A 100 19.05 24.19 4.88
CA VAL A 100 19.27 24.94 3.64
C VAL A 100 20.31 26.01 3.93
N ASP A 101 21.23 26.24 3.00
CA ASP A 101 22.23 27.29 3.13
C ASP A 101 21.58 28.67 2.98
N PRO A 102 21.91 29.68 3.81
CA PRO A 102 21.26 30.98 3.78
C PRO A 102 21.27 31.64 2.39
N THR A 103 22.40 31.60 1.68
CA THR A 103 22.52 32.18 0.33
C THR A 103 21.63 31.48 -0.69
N SER A 104 21.49 30.16 -0.59
CA SER A 104 20.58 29.38 -1.44
C SER A 104 19.11 29.64 -1.12
N LEU A 105 18.81 29.95 0.15
CA LEU A 105 17.47 30.32 0.59
C LEU A 105 17.05 31.69 0.05
N ASP A 106 17.95 32.67 0.11
CA ASP A 106 17.67 34.01 -0.41
C ASP A 106 17.45 33.98 -1.92
N LYS A 107 18.32 33.26 -2.66
CA LYS A 107 18.11 33.01 -4.09
C LYS A 107 16.77 32.33 -4.40
N PHE A 108 16.41 31.32 -3.61
CA PHE A 108 15.12 30.64 -3.77
C PHE A 108 13.94 31.59 -3.55
N ARG A 109 14.01 32.48 -2.54
CA ARG A 109 12.95 33.47 -2.27
C ARG A 109 12.77 34.46 -3.41
N GLU A 110 13.86 34.96 -3.98
CA GLU A 110 13.81 35.88 -5.13
C GLU A 110 13.17 35.21 -6.34
N GLU A 111 13.72 34.08 -6.79
CA GLU A 111 13.23 33.37 -7.98
C GLU A 111 11.75 32.96 -7.84
N MET A 112 11.34 32.56 -6.63
CA MET A 112 9.99 32.08 -6.42
C MET A 112 8.97 33.19 -6.21
N THR A 113 9.35 34.33 -5.64
CA THR A 113 8.46 35.51 -5.55
C THR A 113 8.09 35.99 -6.95
N ASP A 114 9.08 36.07 -7.83
CA ASP A 114 8.86 36.47 -9.22
C ASP A 114 7.95 35.47 -9.95
N LYS A 115 8.21 34.17 -9.80
CA LYS A 115 7.45 33.12 -10.51
C LYS A 115 6.06 32.84 -9.92
N VAL A 116 5.84 33.09 -8.63
CA VAL A 116 4.51 32.98 -8.02
C VAL A 116 3.58 34.09 -8.52
N SER A 117 4.13 35.27 -8.84
CA SER A 117 3.35 36.39 -9.38
C SER A 117 2.87 36.18 -10.83
N ASP A 118 3.55 35.30 -11.58
CA ASP A 118 3.24 35.00 -12.97
C ASP A 118 2.09 33.97 -13.09
N PRO A 119 0.88 34.38 -13.55
CA PRO A 119 -0.28 33.49 -13.64
C PRO A 119 -0.16 32.43 -14.75
N TYR A 120 0.82 32.56 -15.66
CA TYR A 120 0.99 31.63 -16.78
C TYR A 120 1.97 30.50 -16.47
N SER A 121 2.71 30.58 -15.36
CA SER A 121 3.71 29.58 -14.98
C SER A 121 3.20 28.67 -13.85
N VAL A 122 3.55 27.38 -13.92
CA VAL A 122 3.14 26.38 -12.89
C VAL A 122 4.32 25.57 -12.37
N VAL A 123 4.31 25.35 -11.06
CA VAL A 123 5.34 24.60 -10.34
C VAL A 123 5.01 23.12 -10.33
N LEU A 124 5.81 22.30 -11.02
CA LEU A 124 5.52 20.87 -11.19
C LEU A 124 5.78 20.04 -9.93
N LYS A 125 6.87 20.29 -9.20
CA LYS A 125 7.33 19.46 -8.07
C LYS A 125 7.26 20.18 -6.71
N ARG A 126 6.12 20.82 -6.42
CA ARG A 126 5.92 21.60 -5.19
C ARG A 126 6.26 20.85 -3.89
N LYS A 127 5.99 19.54 -3.81
CA LYS A 127 6.28 18.70 -2.63
C LYS A 127 7.77 18.61 -2.29
N GLN A 128 8.65 18.79 -3.27
CA GLN A 128 10.10 18.71 -3.07
C GLN A 128 10.73 20.06 -2.72
N LEU A 129 9.98 21.16 -2.83
CA LEU A 129 10.46 22.51 -2.58
C LEU A 129 10.03 22.99 -1.18
N PRO A 130 10.88 23.74 -0.47
CA PRO A 130 10.57 24.26 0.86
C PRO A 130 9.69 25.51 0.78
N MET A 131 8.48 25.37 0.22
CA MET A 131 7.53 26.48 0.01
C MET A 131 7.08 27.18 1.30
N GLY A 132 7.25 26.55 2.47
CA GLY A 132 6.95 27.18 3.76
C GLY A 132 7.98 28.20 4.22
N LEU A 133 9.08 28.38 3.48
CA LEU A 133 10.13 29.37 3.77
C LEU A 133 10.07 30.62 2.87
N LEU A 134 9.07 30.68 1.99
CA LEU A 134 8.76 31.86 1.17
C LEU A 134 8.07 32.92 2.01
#